data_AF-A0A351X1I9-F1
#
_entry.id   AF-A0A351X1I9-F1
#
_cell.length_a   1.000
_cell.length_b   1.000
_cell.length_c   1.000
_cell.angle_alpha   90.00
_cell.angle_beta   90.00
_cell.angle_gamma   90.00
#
_symmetry.space_group_name_H-M   'P 1'
#
loop_
_entity.id
_entity.type
_entity.pdbx_description
1 polymer ?
#
loop_
_entity_poly.entity_id
_entity_poly.type
_entity_poly.pdbx_seq_one_letter_code
_entity_poly.pdbx_strand_id
1 'polypeptide(L)'
;MEKMSVRLAQRDFSAGLQPALELQVERLTWKALGGPHEAVLTGIASDAGGAAFSAQWVLDVLRRAVTVTNQAGEQTWWGYVHRVEVDQAGLSLVYNLDELANRVCVLYWQQEPQLEWSGERSFTPWVDDLESQEIYGVKERIFQLRSMDAAEALRARDALLAQYSRPQPHLTGSRSTGLKSRVRLKCRGWWDTLTWKIARFDDGYEGFVKPASLTQNLGRTASLDARIAQSFSTAYGSWMCGEAVVNIRSVGVTTDQVVCELCADANGIPGAVLTSATVDASLVSGSRWWVKFLFDPRVEIPANTPYWLVFSRSGALSTANYYQLYMDNSNSYPNGKLMTWSGTAWLDSAGGLGDINFYTTGFTARSARLAELTAQGNGGQFLTDLQVQSIISGETLLKREGILDCRAELESLLAQGSDSASRLLAQIEADRRLVIYDQPAEDAWRYILDGSGVLRTRSGRAAWSHDPLAGQRVWLANNWLEVQPLIQTVEWTPERGLTVAW
;
A
#
# COMPACT_ATOMS: atom_id res chain seq x y z
N MET A 1 -36.05 4.83 -20.20
CA MET A 1 -34.94 4.15 -19.51
C MET A 1 -33.75 4.12 -20.45
N GLU A 2 -32.54 4.34 -19.93
CA GLU A 2 -31.32 4.37 -20.74
C GLU A 2 -31.05 2.99 -21.35
N LYS A 3 -30.77 2.94 -22.66
CA LYS A 3 -30.23 1.73 -23.28
C LYS A 3 -28.71 1.75 -23.18
N MET A 4 -28.13 0.63 -22.79
CA MET A 4 -26.69 0.46 -22.62
C MET A 4 -26.15 -0.52 -23.65
N SER A 5 -24.94 -0.25 -24.14
CA SER A 5 -24.16 -1.17 -24.96
C SER A 5 -22.83 -1.49 -24.31
N VAL A 6 -22.41 -2.75 -24.40
CA VAL A 6 -21.16 -3.24 -23.81
C VAL A 6 -20.11 -3.44 -24.89
N ARG A 7 -18.86 -3.09 -24.59
CA ARG A 7 -17.70 -3.42 -25.41
C ARG A 7 -16.62 -4.07 -24.57
N LEU A 8 -16.03 -5.14 -25.10
CA LEU A 8 -14.88 -5.83 -24.52
C LEU A 8 -13.62 -5.54 -25.36
N ALA A 9 -12.61 -4.90 -24.78
CA ALA A 9 -11.30 -4.77 -25.40
C ALA A 9 -10.45 -6.03 -25.14
N GLN A 10 -9.32 -6.17 -25.82
CA GLN A 10 -8.33 -7.19 -25.49
C GLN A 10 -7.63 -6.88 -24.16
N ARG A 11 -6.84 -7.82 -23.64
CA ARG A 11 -6.12 -7.65 -22.37
C ARG A 11 -5.05 -6.56 -22.43
N ASP A 12 -4.48 -6.32 -23.60
CA ASP A 12 -3.57 -5.21 -23.89
C ASP A 12 -4.29 -3.87 -24.16
N PHE A 13 -5.61 -3.81 -23.92
CA PHE A 13 -6.50 -2.68 -24.17
C PHE A 13 -6.72 -2.33 -25.65
N SER A 14 -6.21 -3.13 -26.59
CA SER A 14 -6.50 -2.96 -28.02
C SER A 14 -7.94 -3.34 -28.36
N ALA A 15 -8.46 -2.81 -29.47
CA ALA A 15 -9.78 -3.19 -29.94
C ALA A 15 -9.80 -4.68 -30.35
N GLY A 16 -10.74 -5.44 -29.78
CA GLY A 16 -10.90 -6.86 -30.07
C GLY A 16 -12.20 -7.16 -30.83
N LEU A 17 -12.22 -8.31 -31.50
CA LEU A 17 -13.46 -8.92 -31.98
C LEU A 17 -14.41 -9.10 -30.77
N GLN A 18 -15.63 -8.57 -30.93
CA GLN A 18 -16.67 -8.76 -29.93
C GLN A 18 -17.14 -10.21 -29.98
N PRO A 19 -17.44 -10.83 -28.82
CA PRO A 19 -17.99 -12.17 -28.82
C PRO A 19 -19.31 -12.18 -29.61
N ALA A 20 -19.62 -13.30 -30.26
CA ALA A 20 -20.89 -13.51 -30.96
C ALA A 20 -22.06 -13.71 -29.98
N LEU A 21 -22.18 -12.80 -29.01
CA LEU A 21 -23.22 -12.80 -28.00
C LEU A 21 -23.59 -11.34 -27.67
N GLU A 22 -24.89 -11.07 -27.60
CA GLU A 22 -25.38 -9.74 -27.21
C GLU A 22 -25.35 -9.63 -25.68
N LEU A 23 -24.40 -8.87 -25.15
CA LEU A 23 -24.30 -8.60 -23.71
C LEU A 23 -25.30 -7.50 -23.31
N GLN A 24 -26.17 -7.84 -22.38
CA GLN A 24 -27.07 -6.92 -21.70
C GLN A 24 -26.55 -6.60 -20.31
N VAL A 25 -26.74 -5.36 -19.88
CA VAL A 25 -26.34 -4.90 -18.55
C VAL A 25 -27.48 -5.20 -17.56
N GLU A 26 -27.22 -6.05 -16.57
CA GLU A 26 -28.17 -6.30 -15.47
C GLU A 26 -28.04 -5.23 -14.38
N ARG A 27 -26.79 -4.82 -14.08
CA ARG A 27 -26.51 -3.90 -12.98
C ARG A 27 -25.18 -3.18 -13.14
N LEU A 28 -25.14 -1.89 -12.80
CA LEU A 28 -23.91 -1.11 -12.67
C LEU A 28 -23.87 -0.46 -11.29
N THR A 29 -22.69 -0.38 -10.69
CA THR A 29 -22.48 0.31 -9.42
C THR A 29 -21.24 1.18 -9.46
N TRP A 30 -21.30 2.30 -8.73
CA TRP A 30 -20.21 3.24 -8.52
C TRP A 30 -20.07 3.54 -7.03
N LYS A 31 -18.85 3.80 -6.58
CA LYS A 31 -18.53 4.23 -5.23
C LYS A 31 -17.80 5.57 -5.25
N ALA A 32 -17.96 6.34 -4.19
CA ALA A 32 -17.27 7.63 -4.00
C ALA A 32 -15.75 7.47 -4.06
N LEU A 33 -15.25 6.31 -3.62
CA LEU A 33 -13.85 5.93 -3.72
C LEU A 33 -13.70 4.85 -4.80
N GLY A 34 -12.86 5.13 -5.80
CA GLY A 34 -12.58 4.29 -6.95
C GLY A 34 -13.44 4.58 -8.19
N GLY A 35 -14.61 5.19 -8.04
CA GLY A 35 -15.54 5.42 -9.14
C GLY A 35 -16.30 4.13 -9.51
N PRO A 36 -16.27 3.66 -10.78
CA PRO A 36 -16.88 2.39 -11.16
C PRO A 36 -16.47 1.25 -10.23
N HIS A 37 -17.43 0.50 -9.69
CA HIS A 37 -17.18 -0.53 -8.69
C HIS A 37 -17.44 -1.94 -9.21
N GLU A 38 -18.70 -2.26 -9.54
CA GLU A 38 -19.11 -3.55 -10.07
C GLU A 38 -20.07 -3.37 -11.24
N ALA A 39 -19.95 -4.22 -12.25
CA ALA A 39 -20.95 -4.40 -13.30
C ALA A 39 -21.31 -5.88 -13.46
N VAL A 40 -22.60 -6.15 -13.64
CA VAL A 40 -23.10 -7.50 -13.92
C VAL A 40 -23.72 -7.48 -15.32
N LEU A 41 -23.19 -8.34 -16.18
CA LEU A 41 -23.58 -8.45 -17.58
C LEU A 41 -24.05 -9.86 -17.86
N THR A 42 -25.07 -10.00 -18.72
CA THR A 42 -25.54 -11.31 -19.16
C THR A 42 -25.75 -11.37 -20.65
N GLY A 43 -25.50 -12.54 -21.23
CA GLY A 43 -25.84 -12.83 -22.61
C GLY A 43 -26.27 -14.28 -22.79
N ILE A 44 -26.92 -14.55 -23.90
CA ILE A 44 -27.33 -15.90 -24.30
C ILE A 44 -26.69 -16.20 -25.65
N ALA A 45 -26.13 -17.40 -25.79
CA ALA A 45 -25.59 -17.89 -27.05
C ALA A 45 -26.63 -17.84 -28.17
N SER A 46 -26.24 -17.36 -29.36
CA SER A 46 -27.10 -17.39 -30.53
C SER A 46 -27.34 -18.81 -31.04
N ASP A 47 -26.36 -19.71 -30.90
CA ASP A 47 -26.40 -21.09 -31.35
C ASP A 47 -26.76 -22.07 -30.23
N ALA A 48 -27.49 -23.13 -30.58
CA ALA A 48 -27.93 -24.17 -29.64
C ALA A 48 -26.81 -25.16 -29.25
N GLY A 49 -25.64 -25.07 -29.89
CA GLY A 49 -24.56 -26.04 -29.78
C GLY A 49 -23.55 -25.77 -28.65
N GLY A 50 -23.51 -24.56 -28.07
CA GLY A 50 -22.62 -24.22 -26.95
C GLY A 50 -21.11 -24.29 -27.23
N ALA A 51 -20.69 -24.67 -28.45
CA ALA A 51 -19.29 -24.80 -28.84
C ALA A 51 -18.51 -23.47 -28.79
N ALA A 52 -19.22 -22.35 -28.81
CA ALA A 52 -18.65 -21.01 -28.68
C ALA A 52 -18.07 -20.71 -27.26
N PHE A 53 -18.45 -21.48 -26.24
CA PHE A 53 -18.08 -21.22 -24.84
C PHE A 53 -17.25 -22.36 -24.23
N SER A 54 -16.10 -22.63 -24.85
CA SER A 54 -15.11 -23.55 -24.28
C SER A 54 -14.47 -22.99 -23.01
N ALA A 55 -13.87 -23.85 -22.20
CA ALA A 55 -13.05 -23.41 -21.06
C ALA A 55 -11.95 -22.41 -21.49
N GLN A 56 -11.40 -22.56 -22.70
CA GLN A 56 -10.42 -21.65 -23.27
C GLN A 56 -11.00 -20.24 -23.45
N TRP A 57 -12.20 -20.11 -24.03
CA TRP A 57 -12.86 -18.81 -24.17
C TRP A 57 -13.10 -18.14 -22.82
N VAL A 58 -13.53 -18.92 -21.82
CA VAL A 58 -13.79 -18.40 -20.47
C VAL A 58 -12.52 -17.83 -19.85
N LEU A 59 -11.40 -18.56 -19.96
CA LEU A 59 -10.09 -18.09 -19.53
C LEU A 59 -9.67 -16.83 -20.28
N ASP A 60 -9.84 -16.81 -21.61
CA ASP A 60 -9.49 -15.68 -22.50
C ASP A 60 -10.24 -14.38 -22.17
N VAL A 61 -11.48 -14.50 -21.70
CA VAL A 61 -12.31 -13.34 -21.34
C VAL A 61 -11.92 -12.71 -20.00
N LEU A 62 -11.35 -13.47 -19.06
CA LEU A 62 -10.88 -12.92 -17.80
C LEU A 62 -9.83 -11.81 -18.02
N ARG A 63 -9.91 -10.75 -17.21
CA ARG A 63 -9.09 -9.54 -17.27
C ARG A 63 -9.25 -8.68 -18.52
N ARG A 64 -10.08 -9.07 -19.51
CA ARG A 64 -10.42 -8.18 -20.63
C ARG A 64 -11.08 -6.90 -20.11
N ALA A 65 -10.68 -5.77 -20.67
CA ALA A 65 -11.25 -4.48 -20.30
C ALA A 65 -12.69 -4.38 -20.81
N VAL A 66 -13.58 -3.83 -19.99
CA VAL A 66 -15.00 -3.64 -20.27
C VAL A 66 -15.30 -2.15 -20.26
N THR A 67 -16.08 -1.72 -21.23
CA THR A 67 -16.66 -0.36 -21.27
C THR A 67 -18.14 -0.48 -21.57
N VAL A 68 -18.95 0.23 -20.80
CA VAL A 68 -20.39 0.37 -21.02
C VAL A 68 -20.67 1.79 -21.46
N THR A 69 -21.37 1.93 -22.58
CA THR A 69 -21.80 3.22 -23.11
C THR A 69 -23.31 3.33 -23.13
N ASN A 70 -23.83 4.54 -22.93
CA ASN A 70 -25.26 4.81 -23.10
C ASN A 70 -25.65 4.92 -24.58
N GLN A 71 -26.94 5.13 -24.83
CA GLN A 71 -27.52 5.32 -26.16
C GLN A 71 -26.97 6.53 -26.94
N ALA A 72 -26.37 7.51 -26.26
CA ALA A 72 -25.72 8.66 -26.87
C ALA A 72 -24.23 8.39 -27.19
N GLY A 73 -23.70 7.23 -26.81
CA GLY A 73 -22.30 6.84 -27.00
C GLY A 73 -21.35 7.30 -25.90
N GLU A 74 -21.87 7.90 -24.83
CA GLU A 74 -21.05 8.36 -23.69
C GLU A 74 -20.67 7.18 -22.80
N GLN A 75 -19.45 7.17 -22.27
CA GLN A 75 -18.97 6.14 -21.36
C GLN A 75 -19.57 6.34 -19.97
N THR A 76 -20.14 5.27 -19.42
CA THR A 76 -20.89 5.29 -18.15
C THR A 76 -20.20 4.44 -17.10
N TRP A 77 -19.58 3.34 -17.52
CA TRP A 77 -18.90 2.42 -16.63
C TRP A 77 -17.70 1.77 -17.34
N TRP A 78 -16.61 1.56 -16.61
CA TRP A 78 -15.39 0.93 -17.13
C TRP A 78 -14.70 0.09 -16.06
N GLY A 79 -14.02 -0.97 -16.50
CA GLY A 79 -13.36 -1.91 -15.61
C GLY A 79 -12.82 -3.11 -16.37
N TYR A 80 -12.78 -4.26 -15.71
CA TYR A 80 -12.33 -5.52 -16.29
C TYR A 80 -13.25 -6.68 -15.92
N VAL A 81 -13.23 -7.76 -16.71
CA VAL A 81 -13.95 -8.99 -16.37
C VAL A 81 -13.20 -9.73 -15.26
N HIS A 82 -13.82 -9.81 -14.09
CA HIS A 82 -13.25 -10.45 -12.90
C HIS A 82 -13.67 -11.91 -12.76
N ARG A 83 -14.91 -12.23 -13.13
CA ARG A 83 -15.51 -13.55 -13.03
C ARG A 83 -16.45 -13.83 -14.18
N VAL A 84 -16.43 -15.06 -14.66
CA VAL A 84 -17.26 -15.56 -15.75
C VAL A 84 -17.99 -16.81 -15.26
N GLU A 85 -19.29 -16.86 -15.49
CA GLU A 85 -20.16 -17.99 -15.20
C GLU A 85 -20.84 -18.41 -16.50
N VAL A 86 -20.75 -19.69 -16.86
CA VAL A 86 -21.39 -20.26 -18.05
C VAL A 86 -22.33 -21.38 -17.60
N ASP A 87 -23.62 -21.15 -17.79
CA ASP A 87 -24.68 -22.12 -17.48
C ASP A 87 -25.15 -22.84 -18.74
N GLN A 88 -25.14 -24.17 -18.73
CA GLN A 88 -25.69 -25.00 -19.81
C GLN A 88 -26.16 -26.35 -19.27
N ALA A 89 -27.36 -26.80 -19.69
CA ALA A 89 -27.87 -28.15 -19.42
C ALA A 89 -27.79 -28.59 -17.94
N GLY A 90 -28.09 -27.71 -17.00
CA GLY A 90 -28.09 -27.98 -15.56
C GLY A 90 -26.73 -27.90 -14.88
N LEU A 91 -25.68 -27.53 -15.59
CA LEU A 91 -24.33 -27.31 -15.06
C LEU A 91 -23.92 -25.84 -15.19
N SER A 92 -23.07 -25.37 -14.26
CA SER A 92 -22.48 -24.04 -14.26
C SER A 92 -20.96 -24.16 -14.12
N LEU A 93 -20.23 -23.62 -15.09
CA LEU A 93 -18.77 -23.52 -15.06
C LEU A 93 -18.38 -22.09 -14.67
N VAL A 94 -17.62 -21.96 -13.59
CA VAL A 94 -17.22 -20.67 -13.03
C VAL A 94 -15.69 -20.55 -13.00
N TYR A 95 -15.18 -19.45 -13.54
CA TYR A 95 -13.81 -19.01 -13.32
C TYR A 95 -13.79 -17.59 -12.77
N ASN A 96 -12.85 -17.31 -11.86
CA ASN A 96 -12.68 -15.99 -11.26
C ASN A 96 -11.20 -15.72 -10.96
N LEU A 97 -10.90 -14.44 -10.72
CA LEU A 97 -9.55 -13.98 -10.36
C LEU A 97 -9.37 -13.80 -8.85
N ASP A 98 -10.30 -14.26 -7.99
CA ASP A 98 -10.22 -14.03 -6.53
C ASP A 98 -9.04 -14.81 -5.91
N GLU A 99 -8.86 -16.07 -6.30
CA GLU A 99 -7.83 -16.95 -5.74
C GLU A 99 -6.49 -16.92 -6.50
N LEU A 100 -6.46 -16.28 -7.68
CA LEU A 100 -5.27 -16.18 -8.53
C LEU A 100 -4.13 -15.48 -7.78
N ALA A 101 -2.99 -16.17 -7.66
CA ALA A 101 -1.74 -15.63 -7.14
C ALA A 101 -0.57 -16.19 -7.96
N ASN A 102 0.01 -15.36 -8.83
CA ASN A 102 1.10 -15.72 -9.75
C ASN A 102 2.44 -15.09 -9.35
N ARG A 103 2.48 -14.46 -8.18
CA ARG A 103 3.70 -14.09 -7.47
C ARG A 103 3.47 -14.44 -5.99
N VAL A 104 4.25 -15.36 -5.44
CA VAL A 104 3.97 -15.88 -4.08
C VAL A 104 5.21 -15.92 -3.21
N CYS A 105 5.02 -15.72 -1.92
CA CYS A 105 5.99 -16.08 -0.89
C CYS A 105 5.27 -16.64 0.33
N VAL A 106 6.05 -17.23 1.23
CA VAL A 106 5.55 -17.84 2.47
C VAL A 106 6.17 -17.11 3.64
N LEU A 107 5.31 -16.64 4.55
CA LEU A 107 5.68 -16.19 5.89
C LEU A 107 5.54 -17.38 6.83
N TYR A 108 6.61 -17.74 7.53
CA TYR A 108 6.65 -18.87 8.44
C TYR A 108 7.42 -18.54 9.72
N TRP A 109 7.20 -19.33 10.76
CA TRP A 109 7.97 -19.25 11.99
C TRP A 109 9.13 -20.24 11.94
N GLN A 110 10.35 -19.74 11.98
CA GLN A 110 11.56 -20.56 11.98
C GLN A 110 12.05 -20.73 13.41
N GLN A 111 12.08 -21.96 13.91
CA GLN A 111 12.63 -22.25 15.23
C GLN A 111 14.14 -22.10 15.24
N GLU A 112 14.67 -21.47 16.31
CA GLU A 112 16.11 -21.41 16.52
C GLU A 112 16.61 -22.78 17.01
N PRO A 113 17.61 -23.40 16.36
CA PRO A 113 18.09 -24.75 16.72
C PRO A 113 18.59 -24.88 18.17
N GLN A 114 18.95 -23.76 18.80
CA GLN A 114 19.56 -23.72 20.13
C GLN A 114 18.54 -23.47 21.25
N LEU A 115 17.31 -23.05 20.91
CA LEU A 115 16.27 -22.67 21.87
C LEU A 115 14.90 -23.12 21.37
N GLU A 116 14.38 -24.23 21.91
CA GLU A 116 13.09 -24.81 21.50
C GLU A 116 11.88 -23.85 21.62
N TRP A 117 12.00 -22.83 22.48
CA TRP A 117 10.95 -21.85 22.75
C TRP A 117 11.17 -20.50 22.03
N SER A 118 12.23 -20.37 21.22
CA SER A 118 12.57 -19.15 20.47
C SER A 118 12.47 -19.40 18.96
N GLY A 119 12.14 -18.35 18.22
CA GLY A 119 12.13 -18.39 16.76
C GLY A 119 11.91 -17.00 16.16
N GLU A 120 12.12 -16.92 14.85
CA GLU A 120 12.00 -15.68 14.08
C GLU A 120 10.92 -15.84 13.00
N ARG A 121 10.23 -14.74 12.68
CA ARG A 121 9.36 -14.67 11.51
C ARG A 121 10.23 -14.52 10.26
N SER A 122 10.20 -15.52 9.41
CA SER A 122 10.99 -15.56 8.19
C SER A 122 10.09 -15.55 6.96
N PHE A 123 10.57 -14.91 5.90
CA PHE A 123 9.95 -14.96 4.57
C PHE A 123 10.79 -15.85 3.66
N THR A 124 10.13 -16.64 2.82
CA THR A 124 10.80 -17.19 1.64
C THR A 124 11.00 -16.09 0.59
N PRO A 125 12.00 -16.22 -0.30
CA PRO A 125 12.07 -15.38 -1.49
C PRO A 125 10.81 -15.53 -2.33
N TRP A 126 10.37 -14.43 -2.95
CA TRP A 126 9.29 -14.43 -3.92
C TRP A 126 9.62 -15.32 -5.13
N VAL A 127 8.61 -16.00 -5.66
CA VAL A 127 8.68 -16.70 -6.95
C VAL A 127 7.53 -16.28 -7.83
N ASP A 128 7.84 -16.20 -9.13
CA ASP A 128 6.98 -15.67 -10.18
C ASP A 128 6.59 -16.77 -11.17
N ASP A 129 5.32 -16.77 -11.61
CA ASP A 129 4.87 -17.46 -12.83
C ASP A 129 4.71 -16.39 -13.93
N LEU A 130 5.78 -16.17 -14.70
CA LEU A 130 5.85 -15.09 -15.68
C LEU A 130 4.80 -15.22 -16.79
N GLU A 131 4.49 -16.44 -17.23
CA GLU A 131 3.47 -16.67 -18.26
C GLU A 131 2.07 -16.31 -17.73
N SER A 132 1.77 -16.62 -16.47
CA SER A 132 0.52 -16.18 -15.85
C SER A 132 0.47 -14.66 -15.67
N GLN A 133 1.59 -14.04 -15.30
CA GLN A 133 1.68 -12.59 -15.14
C GLN A 133 1.47 -11.85 -16.46
N GLU A 134 2.00 -12.36 -17.58
CA GLU A 134 1.79 -11.78 -18.90
C GLU A 134 0.31 -11.78 -19.30
N ILE A 135 -0.40 -12.85 -18.96
CA ILE A 135 -1.83 -13.01 -19.30
C ILE A 135 -2.71 -12.14 -18.38
N TYR A 136 -2.60 -12.33 -17.07
CA TYR A 136 -3.55 -11.75 -16.11
C TYR A 136 -3.07 -10.48 -15.44
N GLY A 137 -1.77 -10.19 -15.48
CA GLY A 137 -1.11 -9.21 -14.60
C GLY A 137 -0.61 -9.84 -13.31
N VAL A 138 0.12 -9.08 -12.51
CA VAL A 138 0.77 -9.56 -11.29
C VAL A 138 -0.23 -9.54 -10.13
N LYS A 139 -0.48 -10.71 -9.53
CA LYS A 139 -1.24 -10.88 -8.28
C LYS A 139 -0.34 -11.54 -7.23
N GLU A 140 -0.04 -10.76 -6.21
CA GLU A 140 0.82 -11.15 -5.10
C GLU A 140 0.03 -11.77 -3.95
N ARG A 141 0.61 -12.79 -3.32
CA ARG A 141 0.08 -13.36 -2.09
C ARG A 141 1.17 -13.83 -1.14
N ILE A 142 1.09 -13.40 0.11
CA ILE A 142 1.88 -13.94 1.22
C ILE A 142 1.05 -15.03 1.88
N PHE A 143 1.50 -16.27 1.80
CA PHE A 143 0.87 -17.38 2.52
C PHE A 143 1.48 -17.49 3.92
N GLN A 144 0.67 -17.30 4.95
CA GLN A 144 1.10 -17.48 6.33
C GLN A 144 0.95 -18.94 6.71
N LEU A 145 2.06 -19.60 6.98
CA LEU A 145 2.08 -21.00 7.38
C LEU A 145 2.64 -21.14 8.81
N ARG A 146 2.46 -22.33 9.38
CA ARG A 146 2.90 -22.68 10.73
C ARG A 146 4.43 -22.75 10.84
N SER A 147 4.91 -23.08 12.05
CA SER A 147 6.32 -23.38 12.28
C SER A 147 6.79 -24.49 11.35
N MET A 148 7.87 -24.22 10.63
CA MET A 148 8.49 -25.15 9.67
C MET A 148 9.94 -24.76 9.44
N ASP A 149 10.73 -25.68 8.90
CA ASP A 149 12.08 -25.34 8.46
C ASP A 149 12.09 -24.58 7.12
N ALA A 150 13.23 -23.98 6.78
CA ALA A 150 13.35 -23.16 5.57
C ALA A 150 13.15 -23.97 4.27
N ALA A 151 13.56 -25.24 4.23
CA ALA A 151 13.42 -26.09 3.05
C ALA A 151 11.97 -26.57 2.86
N GLU A 152 11.25 -26.86 3.94
CA GLU A 152 9.81 -27.09 3.95
C GLU A 152 9.04 -25.87 3.44
N ALA A 153 9.41 -24.67 3.89
CA ALA A 153 8.78 -23.43 3.44
C ALA A 153 8.97 -23.18 1.94
N LEU A 154 10.16 -23.47 1.39
CA LEU A 154 10.42 -23.39 -0.05
C LEU A 154 9.57 -24.39 -0.85
N ARG A 155 9.49 -25.65 -0.41
CA ARG A 155 8.62 -26.65 -1.06
C ARG A 155 7.14 -26.26 -1.01
N ALA A 156 6.69 -25.74 0.12
CA ALA A 156 5.30 -25.27 0.27
C ALA A 156 5.02 -24.07 -0.65
N ARG A 157 5.93 -23.10 -0.73
CA ARG A 157 5.83 -21.96 -1.65
C ARG A 157 5.65 -22.42 -3.10
N ASP A 158 6.48 -23.35 -3.57
CA ASP A 158 6.45 -23.81 -4.96
C ASP A 158 5.16 -24.59 -5.27
N ALA A 159 4.68 -25.40 -4.33
CA ALA A 159 3.40 -26.09 -4.45
C ALA A 159 2.21 -25.11 -4.48
N LEU A 160 2.24 -24.06 -3.65
CA LEU A 160 1.22 -23.01 -3.64
C LEU A 160 1.23 -22.20 -4.94
N LEU A 161 2.39 -21.88 -5.50
CA LEU A 161 2.46 -21.23 -6.82
C LEU A 161 1.81 -22.10 -7.88
N ALA A 162 2.17 -23.38 -7.96
CA ALA A 162 1.59 -24.31 -8.94
C ALA A 162 0.06 -24.46 -8.78
N GLN A 163 -0.45 -24.34 -7.56
CA GLN A 163 -1.88 -24.41 -7.27
C GLN A 163 -2.64 -23.13 -7.66
N TYR A 164 -2.07 -21.95 -7.39
CA TYR A 164 -2.79 -20.67 -7.48
C TYR A 164 -2.36 -19.80 -8.67
N SER A 165 -1.34 -20.18 -9.45
CA SER A 165 -0.87 -19.35 -10.55
C SER A 165 -1.85 -19.24 -11.71
N ARG A 166 -2.90 -20.06 -11.78
CA ARG A 166 -3.95 -19.98 -12.81
C ARG A 166 -5.35 -19.94 -12.18
N PRO A 167 -6.33 -19.28 -12.83
CA PRO A 167 -7.72 -19.32 -12.38
C PRO A 167 -8.25 -20.76 -12.35
N GLN A 168 -8.78 -21.19 -11.21
CA GLN A 168 -9.26 -22.56 -11.01
C GLN A 168 -10.74 -22.70 -11.41
N PRO A 169 -11.11 -23.76 -12.16
CA PRO A 169 -12.51 -24.03 -12.51
C PRO A 169 -13.31 -24.47 -11.28
N HIS A 170 -14.49 -23.90 -11.14
CA HIS A 170 -15.49 -24.35 -10.18
C HIS A 170 -16.73 -24.81 -10.93
N LEU A 171 -17.10 -26.08 -10.74
CA LEU A 171 -18.31 -26.66 -11.35
C LEU A 171 -19.42 -26.75 -10.30
N THR A 172 -20.57 -26.18 -10.59
CA THR A 172 -21.75 -26.25 -9.70
C THR A 172 -23.01 -26.63 -10.48
N GLY A 173 -24.03 -27.14 -9.78
CA GLY A 173 -25.35 -27.34 -10.40
C GLY A 173 -26.02 -26.01 -10.75
N SER A 174 -26.65 -25.93 -11.92
CA SER A 174 -27.39 -24.77 -12.40
C SER A 174 -28.89 -25.07 -12.47
N ARG A 175 -29.73 -24.07 -12.22
CA ARG A 175 -31.19 -24.17 -12.45
C ARG A 175 -31.57 -24.02 -13.92
N SER A 176 -30.62 -23.65 -14.79
CA SER A 176 -30.84 -23.55 -16.22
C SER A 176 -30.91 -24.94 -16.86
N THR A 177 -32.09 -25.37 -17.29
CA THR A 177 -32.28 -26.65 -18.00
C THR A 177 -32.22 -26.50 -19.52
N GLY A 178 -32.03 -25.28 -20.02
CA GLY A 178 -31.95 -24.99 -21.44
C GLY A 178 -30.66 -25.50 -22.09
N LEU A 179 -30.75 -25.84 -23.38
CA LEU A 179 -29.60 -26.26 -24.19
C LEU A 179 -28.71 -25.09 -24.63
N LYS A 180 -29.24 -23.87 -24.68
CA LYS A 180 -28.48 -22.65 -24.98
C LYS A 180 -27.62 -22.25 -23.77
N SER A 181 -26.35 -21.97 -24.01
CA SER A 181 -25.45 -21.47 -22.98
C SER A 181 -25.83 -20.05 -22.58
N ARG A 182 -26.04 -19.82 -21.28
CA ARG A 182 -26.18 -18.49 -20.69
C ARG A 182 -24.84 -18.10 -20.09
N VAL A 183 -24.38 -16.89 -20.41
CA VAL A 183 -23.15 -16.32 -19.86
C VAL A 183 -23.49 -15.20 -18.90
N ARG A 184 -22.83 -15.18 -17.76
CA ARG A 184 -22.86 -14.07 -16.81
C ARG A 184 -21.43 -13.60 -16.53
N LEU A 185 -21.17 -12.33 -16.78
CA LEU A 185 -19.90 -11.68 -16.48
C LEU A 185 -20.09 -10.79 -15.25
N LYS A 186 -19.23 -10.97 -14.25
CA LYS A 186 -19.07 -10.03 -13.14
C LYS A 186 -17.78 -9.26 -13.38
N CYS A 187 -17.93 -7.97 -13.59
CA CYS A 187 -16.84 -7.05 -13.85
C CYS A 187 -16.58 -6.20 -12.60
N ARG A 188 -15.32 -5.82 -12.40
CA ARG A 188 -14.91 -4.88 -11.35
C ARG A 188 -14.23 -3.67 -11.96
N GLY A 189 -14.36 -2.51 -11.32
CA GLY A 189 -13.62 -1.32 -11.72
C GLY A 189 -12.12 -1.48 -11.48
N TRP A 190 -11.31 -0.70 -12.19
CA TRP A 190 -9.84 -0.76 -12.09
C TRP A 190 -9.31 -0.44 -10.69
N TRP A 191 -10.09 0.20 -9.83
CA TRP A 191 -9.69 0.49 -8.46
C TRP A 191 -9.42 -0.79 -7.66
N ASP A 192 -10.12 -1.87 -7.99
CA ASP A 192 -9.94 -3.16 -7.35
C ASP A 192 -8.56 -3.76 -7.63
N THR A 193 -7.92 -3.44 -8.75
CA THR A 193 -6.60 -3.99 -9.11
C THR A 193 -5.47 -3.45 -8.24
N LEU A 194 -5.69 -2.33 -7.54
CA LEU A 194 -4.74 -1.82 -6.56
C LEU A 194 -4.54 -2.78 -5.38
N THR A 195 -5.46 -3.73 -5.16
CA THR A 195 -5.32 -4.79 -4.14
C THR A 195 -4.39 -5.92 -4.57
N TRP A 196 -4.00 -5.98 -5.84
CA TRP A 196 -3.30 -7.14 -6.40
C TRP A 196 -1.83 -7.19 -6.03
N LYS A 197 -1.24 -6.06 -5.60
CA LYS A 197 0.15 -5.99 -5.16
C LYS A 197 0.25 -5.47 -3.74
N ILE A 198 1.20 -6.04 -3.02
CA ILE A 198 1.45 -5.72 -1.62
C ILE A 198 2.29 -4.46 -1.54
N ALA A 199 1.93 -3.55 -0.65
CA ALA A 199 2.70 -2.33 -0.40
C ALA A 199 3.90 -2.65 0.48
N ARG A 200 4.97 -3.16 -0.13
CA ARG A 200 6.23 -3.46 0.54
C ARG A 200 7.32 -2.54 0.02
N PHE A 201 7.96 -1.83 0.96
CA PHE A 201 9.06 -0.93 0.69
C PHE A 201 10.11 -1.23 1.75
N ASP A 202 11.19 -1.89 1.34
CA ASP A 202 12.23 -2.36 2.25
C ASP A 202 13.23 -1.24 2.62
N ASP A 203 13.23 -0.12 1.88
CA ASP A 203 14.02 1.07 2.15
C ASP A 203 13.52 1.85 3.39
N GLY A 204 14.31 2.81 3.88
CA GLY A 204 13.90 3.67 4.98
C GLY A 204 14.16 3.11 6.37
N TYR A 205 15.02 2.10 6.48
CA TYR A 205 15.51 1.58 7.75
C TYR A 205 16.99 1.19 7.68
N GLU A 206 17.84 1.81 8.52
CA GLU A 206 19.29 1.55 8.58
C GLU A 206 19.71 1.34 10.03
N GLY A 207 20.51 0.30 10.31
CA GLY A 207 21.18 0.14 11.61
C GLY A 207 21.32 -1.30 12.10
N PHE A 208 21.78 -1.43 13.34
CA PHE A 208 22.07 -2.68 14.03
C PHE A 208 21.13 -2.90 15.22
N VAL A 209 20.19 -3.84 15.09
CA VAL A 209 19.17 -4.12 16.13
C VAL A 209 19.28 -5.48 16.82
N LYS A 210 20.27 -6.30 16.47
CA LYS A 210 20.49 -7.57 17.18
C LYS A 210 20.92 -7.29 18.64
N PRO A 211 20.72 -8.23 19.58
CA PRO A 211 21.13 -8.04 20.96
C PRO A 211 22.64 -7.81 21.10
N ALA A 212 23.03 -6.54 21.23
CA ALA A 212 24.39 -6.15 21.56
C ALA A 212 24.80 -6.62 22.98
N SER A 213 26.06 -6.98 23.17
CA SER A 213 26.59 -7.60 24.40
C SER A 213 27.50 -6.70 25.24
N LEU A 214 28.02 -5.61 24.65
CA LEU A 214 28.93 -4.67 25.29
C LEU A 214 28.24 -3.34 25.57
N THR A 215 28.90 -2.48 26.36
CA THR A 215 28.41 -1.13 26.67
C THR A 215 29.50 -0.08 26.51
N GLN A 216 29.13 1.07 25.97
CA GLN A 216 29.93 2.29 25.90
C GLN A 216 29.36 3.34 26.86
N ASN A 217 30.20 3.93 27.70
CA ASN A 217 29.76 5.01 28.57
C ASN A 217 29.53 6.29 27.75
N LEU A 218 28.54 7.08 28.17
CA LEU A 218 28.19 8.36 27.59
C LEU A 218 28.05 9.39 28.72
N GLY A 219 28.83 10.47 28.62
CA GLY A 219 28.78 11.60 29.51
C GLY A 219 29.49 11.42 30.85
N ARG A 220 30.43 10.48 30.93
CA ARG A 220 31.17 10.15 32.17
C ARG A 220 32.46 10.94 32.34
N THR A 221 33.29 11.01 31.29
CA THR A 221 34.61 11.64 31.30
C THR A 221 34.85 12.43 30.01
N ALA A 222 35.78 13.38 30.04
CA ALA A 222 36.04 14.27 28.90
C ALA A 222 36.80 13.59 27.74
N SER A 223 37.53 12.51 28.03
CA SER A 223 38.57 11.97 27.17
C SER A 223 38.17 10.76 26.33
N LEU A 224 37.03 10.14 26.59
CA LEU A 224 36.58 8.93 25.88
C LEU A 224 35.05 8.82 25.79
N ASP A 225 34.32 9.49 26.68
CA ASP A 225 32.89 9.25 26.84
C ASP A 225 32.05 10.53 26.70
N ALA A 226 32.66 11.69 26.43
CA ALA A 226 31.92 12.96 26.41
C ALA A 226 30.93 13.02 25.25
N ARG A 227 31.32 12.47 24.10
CA ARG A 227 30.49 12.32 22.91
C ARG A 227 30.81 11.00 22.23
N ILE A 228 29.78 10.32 21.76
CA ILE A 228 29.88 9.04 21.05
C ILE A 228 29.18 9.21 19.71
N ALA A 229 29.82 8.81 18.62
CA ALA A 229 29.28 8.99 17.28
C ALA A 229 29.17 7.66 16.53
N GLN A 230 28.08 7.45 15.80
CA GLN A 230 27.88 6.30 14.93
C GLN A 230 27.58 6.79 13.52
N SER A 231 28.36 6.35 12.53
CA SER A 231 28.03 6.63 11.14
C SER A 231 26.96 5.67 10.62
N PHE A 232 26.24 6.14 9.61
CA PHE A 232 25.35 5.34 8.79
C PHE A 232 25.28 5.90 7.38
N SER A 233 24.87 5.06 6.44
CA SER A 233 24.55 5.48 5.07
C SER A 233 23.40 4.61 4.57
N THR A 234 22.67 5.13 3.59
CA THR A 234 21.59 4.39 2.93
C THR A 234 21.85 4.31 1.44
N ALA A 235 21.41 3.23 0.79
CA ALA A 235 21.42 3.14 -0.67
C ALA A 235 20.29 3.97 -1.34
N TYR A 236 19.32 4.48 -0.58
CA TYR A 236 18.15 5.19 -1.11
C TYR A 236 18.36 6.71 -1.24
N GLY A 237 17.89 7.30 -2.35
CA GLY A 237 18.32 8.62 -2.85
C GLY A 237 17.58 9.88 -2.38
N SER A 238 16.44 9.75 -1.68
CA SER A 238 15.64 10.87 -1.17
C SER A 238 15.04 10.53 0.19
N TRP A 239 15.90 10.08 1.10
CA TRP A 239 15.50 9.65 2.43
C TRP A 239 15.39 10.87 3.35
N MET A 240 14.21 11.19 3.88
CA MET A 240 14.10 12.22 4.93
C MET A 240 14.32 11.59 6.30
N CYS A 241 15.51 11.77 6.88
CA CYS A 241 15.89 11.15 8.13
C CYS A 241 15.16 11.83 9.28
N GLY A 242 14.37 11.05 9.98
CA GLY A 242 13.40 11.60 10.90
C GLY A 242 13.41 11.02 12.29
N GLU A 243 13.92 9.80 12.46
CA GLU A 243 14.10 9.23 13.78
C GLU A 243 15.45 8.53 13.87
N ALA A 244 16.08 8.67 15.03
CA ALA A 244 17.16 7.80 15.48
C ALA A 244 16.71 7.11 16.76
N VAL A 245 16.90 5.80 16.85
CA VAL A 245 16.52 5.01 18.01
C VAL A 245 17.74 4.24 18.46
N VAL A 246 18.06 4.33 19.75
CA VAL A 246 19.27 3.73 20.32
C VAL A 246 18.95 2.97 21.59
N ASN A 247 19.68 1.90 21.83
CA ASN A 247 19.58 1.13 23.04
C ASN A 247 20.47 1.73 24.14
N ILE A 248 19.85 2.25 25.20
CA ILE A 248 20.52 3.07 26.23
C ILE A 248 19.92 2.78 27.61
N ARG A 249 20.72 3.00 28.65
CA ARG A 249 20.26 3.04 30.04
C ARG A 249 20.90 4.18 30.84
N SER A 250 20.26 4.57 31.93
CA SER A 250 20.82 5.48 32.93
C SER A 250 21.64 4.71 33.98
N VAL A 251 22.70 5.35 34.49
CA VAL A 251 23.51 4.89 35.61
C VAL A 251 23.54 5.99 36.66
N GLY A 252 23.19 5.66 37.90
CA GLY A 252 23.01 6.64 38.97
C GLY A 252 21.70 7.43 38.83
N VAL A 253 21.71 8.69 39.26
CA VAL A 253 20.55 9.60 39.17
C VAL A 253 20.84 10.66 38.11
N THR A 254 20.38 10.42 36.89
CA THR A 254 20.48 11.39 35.79
C THR A 254 19.28 12.33 35.80
N THR A 255 19.52 13.64 35.70
CA THR A 255 18.47 14.68 35.68
C THR A 255 18.52 15.55 34.44
N ASP A 256 19.62 15.47 33.69
CA ASP A 256 19.84 16.14 32.42
C ASP A 256 19.30 15.33 31.24
N GLN A 257 19.37 15.89 30.03
CA GLN A 257 18.84 15.26 28.82
C GLN A 257 19.95 14.52 28.08
N VAL A 258 19.56 13.52 27.30
CA VAL A 258 20.41 12.94 26.26
C VAL A 258 20.14 13.71 24.97
N VAL A 259 21.21 14.10 24.28
CA VAL A 259 21.15 14.82 23.00
C VAL A 259 21.63 13.88 21.90
N CYS A 260 20.91 13.85 20.79
CA CYS A 260 21.34 13.22 19.54
C CYS A 260 21.40 14.29 18.45
N GLU A 261 22.58 14.51 17.89
CA GLU A 261 22.81 15.40 16.75
C GLU A 261 22.95 14.54 15.49
N LEU A 262 22.26 14.91 14.41
CA LEU A 262 22.53 14.40 13.07
C LEU A 262 23.56 15.33 12.42
N CYS A 263 24.72 14.79 12.07
CA CYS A 263 25.82 15.55 11.48
C CYS A 263 26.15 15.06 10.07
N ALA A 264 26.60 15.98 9.21
CA ALA A 264 27.24 15.64 7.95
C ALA A 264 28.56 14.91 8.20
N ASP A 265 29.00 14.11 7.23
CA ASP A 265 30.36 13.58 7.24
C ASP A 265 31.40 14.63 6.86
N ALA A 266 32.57 14.57 7.51
CA ALA A 266 33.73 15.40 7.21
C ALA A 266 34.98 14.54 6.99
N ASN A 267 34.97 13.71 5.93
CA ASN A 267 36.03 12.77 5.58
C ASN A 267 36.17 11.62 6.58
N GLY A 268 35.04 10.96 6.89
CA GLY A 268 35.00 9.79 7.77
C GLY A 268 35.04 10.14 9.25
N ILE A 269 34.71 11.37 9.64
CA ILE A 269 34.47 11.82 11.02
C ILE A 269 33.21 12.71 11.08
N PRO A 270 32.56 12.85 12.26
CA PRO A 270 31.45 13.79 12.42
C PRO A 270 31.83 15.23 12.09
N GLY A 271 31.07 15.84 11.19
CA GLY A 271 31.22 17.23 10.73
C GLY A 271 30.16 18.18 11.30
N ALA A 272 29.61 19.04 10.44
CA ALA A 272 28.62 20.04 10.83
C ALA A 272 27.29 19.40 11.27
N VAL A 273 26.70 19.93 12.35
CA VAL A 273 25.36 19.54 12.82
C VAL A 273 24.30 20.05 11.84
N LEU A 274 23.42 19.17 11.40
CA LEU A 274 22.31 19.46 10.47
C LEU A 274 20.99 19.63 11.22
N THR A 275 20.75 18.79 12.22
CA THR A 275 19.59 18.85 13.11
C THR A 275 19.92 18.13 14.42
N SER A 276 19.10 18.32 15.45
CA SER A 276 19.30 17.71 16.75
C SER A 276 17.99 17.40 17.44
N ALA A 277 18.00 16.41 18.32
CA ALA A 277 16.87 16.00 19.13
C ALA A 277 17.32 15.71 20.56
N THR A 278 16.44 15.95 21.52
CA THR A 278 16.71 15.75 22.95
C THR A 278 15.68 14.83 23.57
N VAL A 279 16.11 14.00 24.52
CA VAL A 279 15.25 13.14 25.32
C VAL A 279 15.50 13.39 26.80
N ASP A 280 14.42 13.59 27.57
CA ASP A 280 14.49 13.74 29.02
C ASP A 280 14.96 12.47 29.73
N ALA A 281 15.72 12.62 30.82
CA ALA A 281 16.17 11.51 31.64
C ALA A 281 15.02 10.59 32.10
N SER A 282 13.81 11.12 32.30
CA SER A 282 12.64 10.35 32.72
C SER A 282 12.20 9.30 31.70
N LEU A 283 12.56 9.45 30.42
CA LEU A 283 12.29 8.48 29.36
C LEU A 283 13.40 7.43 29.23
N VAL A 284 14.52 7.61 29.95
CA VAL A 284 15.66 6.69 29.94
C VAL A 284 15.61 5.78 31.17
N SER A 285 15.29 4.51 30.94
CA SER A 285 15.24 3.50 31.99
C SER A 285 16.62 3.23 32.62
N GLY A 286 16.64 2.83 33.89
CA GLY A 286 17.85 2.26 34.53
C GLY A 286 18.22 0.86 34.00
N SER A 287 17.31 0.23 33.25
CA SER A 287 17.51 -1.01 32.53
C SER A 287 17.67 -0.74 31.02
N ARG A 288 18.19 -1.74 30.29
CA ARG A 288 18.31 -1.72 28.83
C ARG A 288 16.97 -1.36 28.17
N TRP A 289 16.91 -0.26 27.42
CA TRP A 289 15.69 0.18 26.74
C TRP A 289 15.98 0.91 25.43
N TRP A 290 15.04 0.85 24.49
CA TRP A 290 15.11 1.61 23.23
C TRP A 290 14.56 3.02 23.42
N VAL A 291 15.41 4.02 23.17
CA VAL A 291 15.06 5.43 23.28
C VAL A 291 15.05 6.05 21.88
N LYS A 292 13.94 6.73 21.56
CA LYS A 292 13.70 7.37 20.27
C LYS A 292 13.97 8.86 20.33
N PHE A 293 14.73 9.36 19.36
CA PHE A 293 15.01 10.75 19.07
C PHE A 293 14.26 11.15 17.80
N LEU A 294 13.46 12.23 17.87
CA LEU A 294 12.67 12.74 16.75
C LEU A 294 13.35 13.99 16.19
N PHE A 295 13.78 13.95 14.93
CA PHE A 295 14.39 15.11 14.27
C PHE A 295 13.32 16.02 13.66
N ASP A 296 13.41 17.31 13.96
CA ASP A 296 12.57 18.36 13.39
C ASP A 296 13.40 19.64 13.18
N PRO A 297 13.59 20.11 11.92
CA PRO A 297 13.11 19.50 10.69
C PRO A 297 13.82 18.18 10.37
N ARG A 298 13.15 17.32 9.60
CA ARG A 298 13.80 16.14 8.98
C ARG A 298 14.79 16.59 7.92
N VAL A 299 15.88 15.86 7.77
CA VAL A 299 16.97 16.19 6.84
C VAL A 299 17.01 15.18 5.71
N GLU A 300 17.05 15.64 4.46
CA GLU A 300 17.24 14.78 3.30
C GLU A 300 18.66 14.20 3.27
N ILE A 301 18.74 12.87 3.17
CA ILE A 301 19.96 12.09 3.08
C ILE A 301 20.02 11.49 1.67
N PRO A 302 21.01 11.91 0.84
CA PRO A 302 21.25 11.30 -0.45
C PRO A 302 21.80 9.88 -0.32
N ALA A 303 21.57 9.07 -1.37
CA ALA A 303 22.10 7.72 -1.46
C ALA A 303 23.63 7.70 -1.34
N ASN A 304 24.14 6.65 -0.70
CA ASN A 304 25.55 6.32 -0.54
C ASN A 304 26.40 7.44 0.07
N THR A 305 25.77 8.36 0.81
CA THR A 305 26.45 9.45 1.51
C THR A 305 26.47 9.14 3.01
N PRO A 306 27.64 9.13 3.67
CA PRO A 306 27.72 8.90 5.10
C PRO A 306 27.24 10.10 5.90
N TYR A 307 26.52 9.81 6.99
CA TYR A 307 26.09 10.76 8.01
C TYR A 307 26.38 10.19 9.39
N TRP A 308 26.36 11.05 10.42
CA TRP A 308 26.72 10.67 11.78
C TRP A 308 25.60 11.00 12.76
N LEU A 309 25.30 10.04 13.64
CA LEU A 309 24.54 10.30 14.86
C LEU A 309 25.52 10.54 16.01
N VAL A 310 25.54 11.74 16.56
CA VAL A 310 26.40 12.11 17.69
C VAL A 310 25.57 12.22 18.96
N PHE A 311 25.87 11.37 19.93
CA PHE A 311 25.23 11.34 21.23
C PHE A 311 26.07 12.09 22.26
N SER A 312 25.40 12.88 23.09
CA SER A 312 25.99 13.57 24.23
C SER A 312 24.96 13.72 25.35
N ARG A 313 25.41 14.19 26.51
CA ARG A 313 24.51 14.63 27.59
C ARG A 313 24.45 16.15 27.62
N SER A 314 23.32 16.73 28.00
CA SER A 314 23.17 18.18 28.10
C SER A 314 23.79 18.77 29.39
N GLY A 315 23.95 17.96 30.42
CA GLY A 315 24.54 18.36 31.70
C GLY A 315 26.06 18.22 31.77
N ALA A 316 26.62 18.57 32.94
CA ALA A 316 28.04 18.38 33.21
C ALA A 316 28.41 16.89 33.27
N LEU A 317 29.61 16.56 32.82
CA LEU A 317 30.16 15.20 32.92
C LEU A 317 30.19 14.73 34.38
N SER A 318 29.87 13.46 34.62
CA SER A 318 29.83 12.89 35.96
C SER A 318 30.22 11.42 35.98
N THR A 319 31.12 11.07 36.90
CA THR A 319 31.55 9.68 37.11
C THR A 319 30.55 8.84 37.89
N ALA A 320 29.53 9.47 38.49
CA ALA A 320 28.48 8.82 39.27
C ALA A 320 27.14 8.73 38.53
N ASN A 321 26.79 9.77 37.77
CA ASN A 321 25.49 9.89 37.09
C ASN A 321 25.72 10.07 35.59
N TYR A 322 25.60 9.01 34.80
CA TYR A 322 25.91 9.02 33.36
C TYR A 322 25.03 8.02 32.61
N TYR A 323 25.15 7.95 31.28
CA TYR A 323 24.39 7.02 30.45
C TYR A 323 25.27 5.92 29.86
N GLN A 324 24.68 4.81 29.46
CA GLN A 324 25.39 3.73 28.77
C GLN A 324 24.64 3.31 27.52
N LEU A 325 25.33 3.37 26.39
CA LEU A 325 24.88 2.86 25.10
C LEU A 325 25.27 1.38 24.99
N TYR A 326 24.41 0.56 24.43
CA TYR A 326 24.76 -0.83 24.11
C TYR A 326 25.44 -0.88 22.75
N MET A 327 26.46 -1.73 22.61
CA MET A 327 27.27 -1.82 21.39
C MET A 327 27.85 -3.22 21.19
N ASP A 328 28.41 -3.46 20.01
CA ASP A 328 29.15 -4.67 19.67
C ASP A 328 30.44 -4.31 18.90
N ASN A 329 31.42 -5.22 18.87
CA ASN A 329 32.75 -5.02 18.27
C ASN A 329 33.03 -5.97 17.09
N SER A 330 31.99 -6.46 16.41
CA SER A 330 32.10 -7.42 15.30
C SER A 330 31.85 -6.82 13.92
N ASN A 331 31.74 -5.49 13.79
CA ASN A 331 31.31 -4.80 12.57
C ASN A 331 29.94 -5.34 12.09
N SER A 332 28.99 -5.38 13.02
CA SER A 332 27.66 -5.93 12.77
C SER A 332 26.82 -5.06 11.83
N TYR A 333 27.21 -3.80 11.62
CA TYR A 333 26.66 -2.92 10.59
C TYR A 333 27.79 -2.39 9.70
N PRO A 334 28.09 -3.07 8.56
CA PRO A 334 29.26 -2.78 7.73
C PRO A 334 29.36 -1.36 7.15
N ASN A 335 28.24 -0.64 7.06
CA ASN A 335 28.18 0.75 6.59
C ASN A 335 28.38 1.77 7.72
N GLY A 336 28.64 1.27 8.93
CA GLY A 336 28.81 2.04 10.14
C GLY A 336 30.25 2.14 10.61
N LYS A 337 30.46 3.08 11.51
CA LYS A 337 31.69 3.29 12.23
C LYS A 337 31.37 3.99 13.54
N LEU A 338 31.82 3.40 14.65
CA LEU A 338 31.74 4.02 15.97
C LEU A 338 32.99 4.85 16.28
N MET A 339 32.78 6.08 16.73
CA MET A 339 33.81 6.98 17.20
C MET A 339 33.52 7.55 18.58
N THR A 340 34.59 7.89 19.30
CA THR A 340 34.51 8.57 20.59
C THR A 340 35.30 9.87 20.60
N TRP A 341 34.82 10.86 21.34
CA TRP A 341 35.50 12.16 21.42
C TRP A 341 36.55 12.16 22.53
N SER A 342 37.79 12.51 22.19
CA SER A 342 38.92 12.55 23.13
C SER A 342 39.06 13.83 23.95
N GLY A 343 38.18 14.79 23.73
CA GLY A 343 38.35 16.18 24.17
C GLY A 343 38.94 17.07 23.07
N THR A 344 39.69 16.50 22.12
CA THR A 344 40.33 17.26 21.03
C THR A 344 40.21 16.63 19.64
N ALA A 345 39.89 15.34 19.54
CA ALA A 345 39.74 14.64 18.28
C ALA A 345 38.74 13.48 18.38
N TRP A 346 38.18 13.08 17.24
CA TRP A 346 37.44 11.83 17.12
C TRP A 346 38.41 10.66 17.02
N LEU A 347 38.20 9.64 17.83
CA LEU A 347 38.99 8.42 17.86
C LEU A 347 38.12 7.22 17.46
N ASP A 348 38.72 6.30 16.71
CA ASP A 348 38.06 5.04 16.34
C ASP A 348 37.83 4.19 17.58
N SER A 349 36.60 3.71 17.74
CA SER A 349 36.30 2.69 18.73
C SER A 349 36.54 1.29 18.15
N ALA A 350 37.07 0.38 18.97
CA ALA A 350 37.26 -1.03 18.63
C ALA A 350 37.95 -1.30 17.28
N GLY A 351 38.92 -0.46 16.89
CA GLY A 351 39.64 -0.62 15.62
C GLY A 351 38.76 -0.46 14.37
N GLY A 352 37.64 0.27 14.48
CA GLY A 352 36.68 0.45 13.38
C GLY A 352 35.65 -0.67 13.26
N LEU A 353 35.61 -1.62 14.20
CA LEU A 353 34.64 -2.72 14.22
C LEU A 353 33.48 -2.45 15.19
N GLY A 354 33.48 -1.32 15.86
CA GLY A 354 32.47 -0.95 16.83
C GLY A 354 31.20 -0.45 16.16
N ASP A 355 30.05 -0.94 16.62
CA ASP A 355 28.73 -0.43 16.26
C ASP A 355 27.85 -0.32 17.50
N ILE A 356 27.20 0.83 17.69
CA ILE A 356 26.13 0.94 18.71
C ILE A 356 24.91 0.15 18.26
N ASN A 357 24.06 -0.22 19.22
CA ASN A 357 22.77 -0.83 18.95
C ASN A 357 21.74 0.27 18.64
N PHE A 358 21.56 0.55 17.36
CA PHE A 358 20.74 1.66 16.86
C PHE A 358 19.95 1.28 15.62
N TYR A 359 18.95 2.09 15.29
CA TYR A 359 18.41 2.18 13.95
C TYR A 359 17.91 3.59 13.66
N THR A 360 17.87 3.95 12.38
CA THR A 360 17.25 5.18 11.89
C THR A 360 16.09 4.85 10.97
N THR A 361 15.08 5.72 10.95
CA THR A 361 13.93 5.57 10.05
C THR A 361 13.82 6.76 9.11
N GLY A 362 13.46 6.44 7.87
CA GLY A 362 13.24 7.39 6.80
C GLY A 362 11.77 7.71 6.62
N PHE A 363 11.54 8.91 6.13
CA PHE A 363 10.25 9.42 5.73
C PHE A 363 10.30 9.83 4.27
N THR A 364 9.13 9.82 3.63
CA THR A 364 8.92 10.30 2.27
C THR A 364 7.68 11.19 2.26
N ALA A 365 7.62 12.12 1.30
CA ALA A 365 6.43 12.96 1.14
C ALA A 365 5.21 12.08 0.86
N ARG A 366 4.06 12.43 1.42
CA ARG A 366 2.80 11.70 1.17
C ARG A 366 2.48 11.65 -0.33
N SER A 367 2.70 12.74 -1.07
CA SER A 367 2.52 12.80 -2.52
C SER A 367 3.42 11.82 -3.29
N ALA A 368 4.70 11.72 -2.91
CA ALA A 368 5.63 10.74 -3.48
C ALA A 368 5.16 9.31 -3.19
N ARG A 369 4.69 9.03 -1.96
CA ARG A 369 4.14 7.72 -1.62
C ARG A 369 2.90 7.36 -2.45
N LEU A 370 1.99 8.31 -2.66
CA LEU A 370 0.81 8.10 -3.50
C LEU A 370 1.24 7.69 -4.92
N ALA A 371 2.21 8.39 -5.49
CA ALA A 371 2.76 8.08 -6.81
C ALA A 371 3.41 6.68 -6.86
N GLU A 372 4.18 6.30 -5.83
CA GLU A 372 4.80 4.97 -5.75
C GLU A 372 3.74 3.86 -5.67
N LEU A 373 2.72 3.98 -4.83
CA LEU A 373 1.67 2.96 -4.68
C LEU A 373 0.87 2.75 -5.97
N THR A 374 0.70 3.81 -6.77
CA THR A 374 -0.07 3.79 -8.02
C THR A 374 0.82 3.67 -9.26
N ALA A 375 2.13 3.46 -9.10
CA ALA A 375 3.05 3.25 -10.22
C ALA A 375 2.78 1.89 -10.89
N GLN A 376 3.18 1.76 -12.15
CA GLN A 376 3.05 0.50 -12.92
C GLN A 376 3.79 -0.67 -12.27
N GLY A 377 4.91 -0.39 -11.59
CA GLY A 377 5.67 -1.39 -10.82
C GLY A 377 4.98 -1.86 -9.55
N ASN A 378 3.90 -1.19 -9.11
CA ASN A 378 3.15 -1.46 -7.89
C ASN A 378 1.65 -1.64 -8.23
N GLY A 379 0.73 -1.13 -7.41
CA GLY A 379 -0.72 -1.36 -7.59
C GLY A 379 -1.26 -0.87 -8.93
N GLY A 380 -0.62 0.13 -9.54
CA GLY A 380 -1.08 0.78 -10.78
C GLY A 380 -0.66 0.12 -12.09
N GLN A 381 -0.39 -1.19 -12.11
CA GLN A 381 0.03 -1.94 -13.31
C GLN A 381 -0.87 -1.76 -14.55
N PHE A 382 -2.11 -1.29 -14.39
CA PHE A 382 -3.06 -1.02 -15.48
C PHE A 382 -3.45 0.46 -15.61
N LEU A 383 -2.94 1.32 -14.73
CA LEU A 383 -3.21 2.75 -14.76
C LEU A 383 -2.33 3.42 -15.83
N THR A 384 -2.86 4.49 -16.41
CA THR A 384 -2.13 5.28 -17.40
C THR A 384 -1.40 6.45 -16.78
N ASP A 385 -1.97 7.05 -15.73
CA ASP A 385 -1.45 8.26 -15.09
C ASP A 385 -2.05 8.46 -13.68
N LEU A 386 -1.39 9.30 -12.88
CA LEU A 386 -1.88 9.81 -11.58
C LEU A 386 -2.01 11.34 -11.66
N GLN A 387 -3.21 11.85 -11.44
CA GLN A 387 -3.48 13.28 -11.33
C GLN A 387 -3.94 13.63 -9.91
N VAL A 388 -3.17 14.46 -9.21
CA VAL A 388 -3.53 14.98 -7.89
C VAL A 388 -4.00 16.42 -8.05
N GLN A 389 -5.27 16.67 -7.75
CA GLN A 389 -5.93 17.99 -7.86
C GLN A 389 -5.97 18.74 -6.52
N SER A 390 -5.44 18.14 -5.45
CA SER A 390 -5.37 18.71 -4.11
C SER A 390 -3.92 18.89 -3.68
N ILE A 391 -3.67 19.85 -2.79
CA ILE A 391 -2.36 19.98 -2.13
C ILE A 391 -2.31 18.96 -0.98
N ILE A 392 -1.36 18.05 -1.06
CA ILE A 392 -1.14 16.99 -0.07
C ILE A 392 0.27 17.15 0.47
N SER A 393 0.39 17.88 1.59
CA SER A 393 1.65 18.02 2.32
C SER A 393 1.78 16.96 3.41
N GLY A 394 2.93 16.99 4.08
CA GLY A 394 3.29 16.07 5.13
C GLY A 394 3.98 14.81 4.60
N GLU A 395 4.38 13.98 5.55
CA GLU A 395 5.29 12.88 5.33
C GLU A 395 4.70 11.59 5.90
N THR A 396 5.21 10.48 5.40
CA THR A 396 4.88 9.15 5.89
C THR A 396 6.17 8.34 5.96
N LEU A 397 6.19 7.30 6.80
CA LEU A 397 7.30 6.35 6.85
C LEU A 397 7.67 5.84 5.45
N LEU A 398 8.97 5.76 5.17
CA LEU A 398 9.54 5.25 3.93
C LEU A 398 9.50 3.71 3.89
N LYS A 399 9.64 3.05 5.04
CA LYS A 399 9.49 1.59 5.12
C LYS A 399 8.03 1.16 5.15
N ARG A 400 7.72 0.05 4.49
CA ARG A 400 6.50 -0.75 4.70
C ARG A 400 6.85 -2.23 4.69
N GLU A 401 6.39 -2.93 5.72
CA GLU A 401 6.66 -4.36 5.89
C GLU A 401 5.87 -5.26 4.91
N GLY A 402 4.93 -4.70 4.15
CA GLY A 402 4.06 -5.47 3.26
C GLY A 402 2.91 -6.17 3.98
N ILE A 403 2.36 -5.56 5.04
CA ILE A 403 1.17 -6.07 5.74
C ILE A 403 -0.10 -5.77 4.94
N LEU A 404 -0.15 -4.59 4.30
CA LEU A 404 -1.28 -4.10 3.54
C LEU A 404 -1.01 -4.17 2.04
N ASP A 405 -2.08 -4.26 1.25
CA ASP A 405 -2.01 -4.08 -0.20
C ASP A 405 -1.92 -2.59 -0.58
N CYS A 406 -1.58 -2.31 -1.84
CA CYS A 406 -1.40 -0.92 -2.30
C CYS A 406 -2.68 -0.09 -2.18
N ARG A 407 -3.86 -0.71 -2.31
CA ARG A 407 -5.13 -0.01 -2.11
C ARG A 407 -5.31 0.38 -0.65
N ALA A 408 -5.10 -0.54 0.29
CA ALA A 408 -5.30 -0.28 1.71
C ALA A 408 -4.34 0.82 2.23
N GLU A 409 -3.07 0.82 1.82
CA GLU A 409 -2.15 1.93 2.13
C GLU A 409 -2.58 3.24 1.48
N LEU A 410 -3.03 3.21 0.22
CA LEU A 410 -3.55 4.38 -0.48
C LEU A 410 -4.77 4.96 0.25
N GLU A 411 -5.75 4.13 0.62
CA GLU A 411 -6.95 4.55 1.35
C GLU A 411 -6.60 5.17 2.72
N SER A 412 -5.59 4.64 3.42
CA SER A 412 -5.07 5.21 4.66
C SER A 412 -4.48 6.61 4.45
N LEU A 413 -3.73 6.82 3.36
CA LEU A 413 -3.18 8.13 3.01
C LEU A 413 -4.26 9.12 2.59
N LEU A 414 -5.29 8.68 1.89
CA LEU A 414 -6.43 9.53 1.51
C LEU A 414 -7.27 9.93 2.74
N ALA A 415 -7.42 9.04 3.70
CA ALA A 415 -8.16 9.30 4.95
C ALA A 415 -7.51 10.38 5.82
N GLN A 416 -6.21 10.59 5.70
CA GLN A 416 -5.48 11.68 6.39
C GLN A 416 -5.83 13.07 5.83
N GLY A 417 -6.51 13.16 4.68
CA GLY A 417 -6.97 14.42 4.10
C GLY A 417 -5.90 15.27 3.43
N SER A 418 -6.32 16.38 2.84
CA SER A 418 -5.46 17.42 2.26
C SER A 418 -5.13 18.51 3.28
N ASP A 419 -4.30 19.46 2.87
CA ASP A 419 -3.91 20.61 3.70
C ASP A 419 -5.09 21.53 4.02
N SER A 420 -6.18 21.47 3.24
CA SER A 420 -7.44 22.17 3.50
C SER A 420 -8.29 21.51 4.59
N ALA A 421 -7.77 20.45 5.24
CA ALA A 421 -8.48 19.57 6.16
C ALA A 421 -9.72 18.89 5.54
N SER A 422 -9.80 18.84 4.20
CA SER A 422 -10.82 18.07 3.49
C SER A 422 -10.39 16.61 3.38
N ARG A 423 -11.35 15.70 3.51
CA ARG A 423 -11.13 14.29 3.20
C ARG A 423 -10.82 14.17 1.70
N LEU A 424 -9.87 13.33 1.33
CA LEU A 424 -9.59 13.06 -0.09
C LEU A 424 -10.48 11.93 -0.62
N LEU A 425 -10.96 12.12 -1.84
CA LEU A 425 -11.56 11.08 -2.66
C LEU A 425 -10.64 10.78 -3.84
N ALA A 426 -10.87 9.62 -4.46
CA ALA A 426 -10.14 9.21 -5.64
C ALA A 426 -11.06 8.45 -6.59
N GLN A 427 -10.88 8.63 -7.89
CA GLN A 427 -11.63 7.89 -8.90
C GLN A 427 -10.75 7.58 -10.10
N ILE A 428 -11.00 6.44 -10.75
CA ILE A 428 -10.33 6.11 -11.99
C ILE A 428 -11.24 6.53 -13.14
N GLU A 429 -10.72 7.36 -14.03
CA GLU A 429 -11.40 7.83 -15.24
C GLU A 429 -11.39 6.77 -16.36
N ALA A 430 -12.17 6.99 -17.41
CA ALA A 430 -12.32 6.02 -18.51
C ALA A 430 -11.01 5.72 -19.27
N ASP A 431 -10.06 6.66 -19.28
CA ASP A 431 -8.71 6.50 -19.83
C ASP A 431 -7.73 5.80 -18.86
N ARG A 432 -8.24 5.31 -17.72
CA ARG A 432 -7.49 4.68 -16.61
C ARG A 432 -6.53 5.61 -15.87
N ARG A 433 -6.73 6.93 -15.97
CA ARG A 433 -6.07 7.90 -15.09
C ARG A 433 -6.72 7.88 -13.72
N LEU A 434 -5.91 7.75 -12.66
CA LEU A 434 -6.38 7.91 -11.29
C LEU A 434 -6.36 9.39 -10.93
N VAL A 435 -7.51 9.93 -10.54
CA VAL A 435 -7.66 11.33 -10.11
C VAL A 435 -7.93 11.37 -8.62
N ILE A 436 -7.10 12.09 -7.86
CA ILE A 436 -7.29 12.37 -6.42
C ILE A 436 -7.73 13.82 -6.27
N TYR A 437 -8.78 14.05 -5.49
CA TYR A 437 -9.39 15.38 -5.31
C TYR A 437 -10.02 15.53 -3.92
N ASP A 438 -10.24 16.78 -3.50
CA ASP A 438 -10.91 17.08 -2.22
C ASP A 438 -12.38 16.67 -2.29
N GLN A 439 -12.86 16.00 -1.24
CA GLN A 439 -14.28 15.79 -1.05
C GLN A 439 -15.02 17.14 -1.13
N PRO A 440 -16.14 17.25 -1.86
CA PRO A 440 -16.87 18.50 -1.94
C PRO A 440 -17.30 18.98 -0.54
N ALA A 441 -17.14 20.29 -0.32
CA ALA A 441 -17.61 20.98 0.87
C ALA A 441 -19.09 20.69 1.13
N GLU A 442 -19.53 20.81 2.39
CA GLU A 442 -20.88 20.42 2.80
C GLU A 442 -21.97 21.12 1.97
N ASP A 443 -21.85 22.43 1.76
CA ASP A 443 -22.79 23.24 0.98
C ASP A 443 -22.63 23.11 -0.56
N ALA A 444 -21.56 22.46 -1.02
CA ALA A 444 -21.22 22.30 -2.44
C ALA A 444 -21.97 21.13 -3.12
N TRP A 445 -23.27 21.00 -2.88
CA TRP A 445 -24.10 19.95 -3.46
C TRP A 445 -24.34 20.14 -4.96
N ARG A 446 -24.27 19.07 -5.77
CA ARG A 446 -24.52 19.16 -7.23
C ARG A 446 -25.87 18.60 -7.64
N TYR A 447 -26.41 17.70 -6.83
CA TYR A 447 -27.66 17.00 -7.13
C TYR A 447 -28.73 17.26 -6.08
N ILE A 448 -29.98 17.09 -6.48
CA ILE A 448 -31.18 17.06 -5.66
C ILE A 448 -31.74 15.66 -5.73
N LEU A 449 -32.01 15.04 -4.59
CA LEU A 449 -32.83 13.84 -4.52
C LEU A 449 -34.27 14.27 -4.24
N ASP A 450 -35.14 14.11 -5.23
CA ASP A 450 -36.55 14.50 -5.09
C ASP A 450 -37.33 13.48 -4.22
N GLY A 451 -38.55 13.86 -3.80
CA GLY A 451 -39.41 13.00 -2.98
C GLY A 451 -39.84 11.69 -3.63
N SER A 452 -39.58 11.51 -4.94
CA SER A 452 -39.81 10.26 -5.68
C SER A 452 -38.56 9.37 -5.75
N GLY A 453 -37.43 9.80 -5.17
CA GLY A 453 -36.17 9.07 -5.17
C GLY A 453 -35.34 9.25 -6.45
N VAL A 454 -35.67 10.24 -7.29
CA VAL A 454 -34.94 10.50 -8.53
C VAL A 454 -33.88 11.58 -8.30
N LEU A 455 -32.65 11.28 -8.72
CA LEU A 455 -31.55 12.25 -8.74
C LEU A 455 -31.73 13.24 -9.89
N ARG A 456 -31.62 14.53 -9.56
CA ARG A 456 -31.67 15.64 -10.52
C ARG A 456 -30.49 16.57 -10.32
N THR A 457 -29.99 17.14 -11.39
CA THR A 457 -29.03 18.25 -11.33
C THR A 457 -29.70 19.51 -10.76
N ARG A 458 -28.90 20.52 -10.38
CA ARG A 458 -29.38 21.86 -9.97
C ARG A 458 -30.33 22.52 -10.97
N SER A 459 -30.21 22.22 -12.27
CA SER A 459 -31.10 22.77 -13.30
C SER A 459 -32.44 22.02 -13.44
N GLY A 460 -32.65 20.95 -12.66
CA GLY A 460 -33.84 20.12 -12.71
C GLY A 460 -33.77 18.97 -13.73
N ARG A 461 -32.73 18.90 -14.56
CA ARG A 461 -32.47 17.76 -15.46
C ARG A 461 -32.23 16.49 -14.62
N ALA A 462 -32.87 15.38 -15.00
CA ALA A 462 -32.60 14.07 -14.40
C ALA A 462 -31.12 13.68 -14.62
N ALA A 463 -30.48 13.18 -13.56
CA ALA A 463 -29.14 12.64 -13.63
C ALA A 463 -29.11 11.39 -14.52
N TRP A 464 -28.06 11.25 -15.32
CA TRP A 464 -27.81 10.11 -16.20
C TRP A 464 -26.56 9.36 -15.76
N SER A 465 -26.41 8.12 -16.23
CA SER A 465 -25.33 7.22 -15.80
C SER A 465 -23.91 7.69 -16.15
N HIS A 466 -23.74 8.62 -17.09
CA HIS A 466 -22.44 9.23 -17.42
C HIS A 466 -22.08 10.41 -16.51
N ASP A 467 -23.04 10.96 -15.76
CA ASP A 467 -22.79 12.10 -14.88
C ASP A 467 -21.85 11.66 -13.72
N PRO A 468 -21.01 12.56 -13.17
CA PRO A 468 -20.21 12.25 -12.00
C PRO A 468 -21.11 12.24 -10.75
N LEU A 469 -21.59 11.06 -10.33
CA LEU A 469 -22.60 10.93 -9.28
C LEU A 469 -22.01 10.57 -7.91
N ALA A 470 -21.33 9.43 -7.81
CA ALA A 470 -20.71 8.99 -6.56
C ALA A 470 -19.57 9.94 -6.17
N GLY A 471 -19.43 10.24 -4.88
CA GLY A 471 -18.48 11.23 -4.37
C GLY A 471 -18.94 12.69 -4.52
N GLN A 472 -20.17 12.92 -5.01
CA GLN A 472 -20.79 14.25 -5.00
C GLN A 472 -21.78 14.40 -3.85
N ARG A 473 -22.00 15.66 -3.45
CA ARG A 473 -22.96 16.03 -2.41
C ARG A 473 -24.35 16.21 -3.00
N VAL A 474 -25.38 15.87 -2.23
CA VAL A 474 -26.78 15.91 -2.67
C VAL A 474 -27.66 16.60 -1.64
N TRP A 475 -28.57 17.45 -2.12
CA TRP A 475 -29.62 18.06 -1.31
C TRP A 475 -30.86 17.17 -1.30
N LEU A 476 -31.41 16.90 -0.12
CA LEU A 476 -32.62 16.10 0.04
C LEU A 476 -33.84 17.02 0.03
N ALA A 477 -34.75 16.84 -0.94
CA ALA A 477 -35.89 17.74 -1.12
C ALA A 477 -36.89 17.76 0.06
N ASN A 478 -36.81 16.77 0.95
CA ASN A 478 -37.62 16.64 2.14
C ASN A 478 -37.04 17.40 3.37
N ASN A 479 -35.86 18.03 3.24
CA ASN A 479 -35.14 18.71 4.32
C ASN A 479 -34.92 17.85 5.58
N TRP A 480 -34.74 16.54 5.44
CA TRP A 480 -34.49 15.65 6.59
C TRP A 480 -33.15 15.87 7.26
N LEU A 481 -32.16 16.38 6.53
CA LEU A 481 -30.80 16.63 7.03
C LEU A 481 -30.44 18.10 6.83
N GLU A 482 -29.81 18.68 7.85
CA GLU A 482 -29.25 20.04 7.78
C GLU A 482 -28.02 20.09 6.88
N VAL A 483 -27.23 19.00 6.87
CA VAL A 483 -26.03 18.84 6.05
C VAL A 483 -26.35 18.03 4.80
N GLN A 484 -25.78 18.42 3.66
CA GLN A 484 -25.95 17.69 2.41
C GLN A 484 -25.08 16.42 2.45
N PRO A 485 -25.67 15.21 2.45
CA PRO A 485 -24.89 13.98 2.51
C PRO A 485 -24.06 13.77 1.24
N LEU A 486 -22.97 13.02 1.39
CA LEU A 486 -22.17 12.53 0.26
C LEU A 486 -22.85 11.29 -0.32
N ILE A 487 -22.96 11.22 -1.65
CA ILE A 487 -23.40 10.01 -2.35
C ILE A 487 -22.26 8.99 -2.28
N GLN A 488 -22.36 8.03 -1.35
CA GLN A 488 -21.34 6.99 -1.18
C GLN A 488 -21.40 5.95 -2.30
N THR A 489 -22.60 5.50 -2.65
CA THR A 489 -22.80 4.46 -3.65
C THR A 489 -23.97 4.82 -4.57
N VAL A 490 -23.80 4.53 -5.86
CA VAL A 490 -24.86 4.65 -6.87
C VAL A 490 -25.02 3.29 -7.53
N GLU A 491 -26.27 2.90 -7.77
CA GLU A 491 -26.62 1.69 -8.50
C GLU A 491 -27.56 2.04 -9.65
N TRP A 492 -27.31 1.44 -10.81
CA TRP A 492 -28.20 1.47 -11.97
C TRP A 492 -28.67 0.05 -12.30
N THR A 493 -29.99 -0.12 -12.50
CA THR A 493 -30.55 -1.32 -13.15
C THR A 493 -31.51 -0.92 -14.27
N PRO A 494 -31.76 -1.80 -15.26
CA PRO A 494 -32.71 -1.52 -16.33
C PRO A 494 -34.11 -1.16 -15.83
N GLU A 495 -34.57 -1.79 -14.75
CA GLU A 495 -35.93 -1.65 -14.20
C GLU A 495 -36.10 -0.38 -13.37
N ARG A 496 -35.09 -0.04 -12.56
CA ARG A 496 -35.18 1.06 -11.57
C ARG A 496 -34.47 2.33 -12.03
N GLY A 497 -33.59 2.27 -13.04
CA GLY A 497 -32.70 3.37 -13.37
C GLY A 497 -31.70 3.63 -12.25
N LEU A 498 -31.26 4.89 -12.10
CA LEU A 498 -30.30 5.29 -11.06
C LEU A 498 -30.95 5.37 -9.69
N THR A 499 -30.28 4.80 -8.71
CA THR A 499 -30.65 4.79 -7.30
C THR A 499 -29.43 5.06 -6.43
N VAL A 500 -29.62 5.78 -5.33
CA VAL A 500 -28.56 6.08 -4.36
C VAL A 500 -28.65 5.09 -3.21
N ALA A 501 -27.50 4.54 -2.82
CA ALA A 501 -27.34 3.80 -1.58
C ALA A 501 -26.41 4.61 -0.66
N TRP A 502 -26.85 4.81 0.58
CA TRP A 502 -26.19 5.65 1.58
C TRP A 502 -25.14 4.88 2.37
#